data_AF-A0A3D0EW02-F1
#
_entry.id   AF-A0A3D0EW02-F1
#
_cell.length_a   1.000
_cell.length_b   1.000
_cell.length_c   1.000
_cell.angle_alpha   90.00
_cell.angle_beta   90.00
_cell.angle_gamma   90.00
#
_symmetry.space_group_name_H-M   'P 1'
#
loop_
_entity.id
_entity.type
_entity.pdbx_description
1 polymer ?
#
loop_
_entity_poly.entity_id
_entity_poly.type
_entity_poly.pdbx_seq_one_letter_code
_entity_poly.pdbx_strand_id
1 'polypeptide(L)' 'PGKRDGAVSFWSYRGKELVAVEVVNDPATYMEARQCLDTGQSPDPEQISNLSFSPIDSGGARS' A
#
# COMPACT_ATOMS: atom_id res chain seq x y z
N PRO A 1 6.61 10.22 -2.40
CA PRO A 1 7.78 9.76 -3.16
C PRO A 1 8.15 8.34 -2.72
N GLY A 2 8.50 7.45 -3.67
CA GLY A 2 8.91 6.07 -3.41
C GLY A 2 10.44 5.90 -3.32
N LYS A 3 10.89 4.65 -3.14
CA LYS A 3 12.32 4.35 -2.90
C LYS A 3 13.21 4.50 -4.14
N ARG A 4 12.63 4.44 -5.34
CA ARG A 4 13.33 4.62 -6.62
C ARG A 4 13.07 6.02 -7.16
N ASP A 5 13.96 6.48 -8.04
CA ASP A 5 13.77 7.78 -8.69
C ASP A 5 12.47 7.78 -9.52
N GLY A 6 11.71 8.86 -9.43
CA GLY A 6 10.38 8.97 -10.04
C GLY A 6 9.30 8.02 -9.48
N ALA A 7 9.55 7.28 -8.40
CA ALA A 7 8.55 6.41 -7.79
C ALA A 7 7.48 7.22 -7.05
N VAL A 8 6.21 6.87 -7.24
CA VAL A 8 5.08 7.43 -6.50
C VAL A 8 3.95 6.41 -6.44
N SER A 9 3.18 6.44 -5.34
CA SER A 9 1.95 5.68 -5.20
C SER A 9 0.86 6.54 -4.60
N PHE A 10 -0.38 6.27 -5.00
CA PHE A 10 -1.59 6.89 -4.47
C PHE A 10 -2.52 5.78 -3.97
N TRP A 11 -2.90 5.84 -2.69
CA TRP A 11 -3.74 4.86 -2.03
C TRP A 11 -5.09 5.51 -1.72
N SER A 12 -6.13 5.03 -2.38
CA SER A 12 -7.48 5.61 -2.29
C SER A 12 -8.35 4.80 -1.36
N TYR A 13 -8.97 5.49 -0.40
CA TYR A 13 -9.77 4.86 0.65
C TYR A 13 -11.22 5.32 0.61
N ARG A 14 -12.12 4.40 0.96
CA ARG A 14 -13.50 4.71 1.37
C ARG A 14 -13.58 4.52 2.88
N GLY A 15 -13.47 5.62 3.63
CA GLY A 15 -13.30 5.52 5.08
C GLY A 15 -11.98 4.81 5.39
N LYS A 16 -12.03 3.61 6.00
CA LYS A 16 -10.85 2.78 6.30
C LYS A 16 -10.60 1.67 5.29
N GLU A 17 -11.48 1.48 4.32
CA GLU A 17 -11.37 0.43 3.31
C GLU A 17 -10.50 0.92 2.15
N LEU A 18 -9.48 0.14 1.79
CA LEU A 18 -8.68 0.38 0.59
C LEU A 18 -9.47 -0.06 -0.65
N VAL A 19 -9.69 0.86 -1.59
CA VAL A 19 -10.53 0.58 -2.77
C VAL A 19 -9.78 0.68 -4.10
N ALA A 20 -8.65 1.39 -4.14
CA ALA A 20 -7.80 1.47 -5.33
C ALA A 20 -6.38 1.88 -4.94
N VAL A 21 -5.41 1.45 -5.75
CA VAL A 21 -4.03 1.91 -5.67
C VAL A 21 -3.49 2.18 -7.07
N GLU A 22 -2.88 3.36 -7.24
CA GLU A 22 -2.12 3.73 -8.43
C GLU A 22 -0.64 3.72 -8.08
N VAL A 23 0.19 3.04 -8.88
CA VAL A 23 1.63 2.93 -8.64
C VAL A 23 2.39 3.28 -9.90
N VAL A 24 3.35 4.19 -9.79
CA VAL A 24 4.19 4.66 -10.88
C VAL A 24 5.65 4.38 -10.54
N ASN A 25 6.34 3.70 -11.44
CA ASN A 25 7.77 3.37 -11.35
C ASN A 25 8.21 2.64 -10.06
N ASP A 26 7.30 1.92 -9.41
CA ASP A 26 7.61 1.13 -8.21
C ASP A 26 7.02 -0.29 -8.24
N PRO A 27 7.71 -1.25 -8.90
CA PRO A 27 7.25 -2.64 -8.95
C PRO A 27 7.06 -3.30 -7.58
N ALA A 28 7.82 -2.88 -6.55
CA ALA A 28 7.70 -3.47 -5.22
C ALA A 28 6.40 -3.02 -4.55
N THR A 29 6.12 -1.72 -4.54
CA THR A 29 4.85 -1.19 -4.02
C THR A 29 3.65 -1.70 -4.81
N TYR A 30 3.78 -1.93 -6.12
CA TYR A 30 2.71 -2.54 -6.92
C TYR A 30 2.36 -3.95 -6.43
N MET A 31 3.36 -4.79 -6.12
CA MET A 31 3.11 -6.14 -5.64
C MET A 31 2.40 -6.15 -4.28
N GLU A 32 2.84 -5.29 -3.36
CA GLU A 32 2.21 -5.14 -2.05
C GLU A 32 0.78 -4.59 -2.18
N ALA A 33 0.58 -3.55 -2.98
CA ALA A 33 -0.72 -2.94 -3.24
C ALA A 33 -1.72 -3.93 -3.86
N ARG A 34 -1.27 -4.70 -4.85
CA ARG A 34 -2.07 -5.75 -5.47
C ARG A 34 -2.48 -6.80 -4.43
N GLN A 35 -1.54 -7.25 -3.60
CA GLN A 35 -1.85 -8.23 -2.57
C GLN A 35 -2.85 -7.69 -1.54
N CYS A 36 -2.75 -6.42 -1.14
CA CYS A 36 -3.74 -5.80 -0.27
C CYS A 36 -5.15 -5.83 -0.89
N LEU A 37 -5.27 -5.43 -2.16
CA LEU A 37 -6.56 -5.45 -2.88
C LEU A 37 -7.09 -6.88 -3.07
N ASP A 38 -6.23 -7.82 -3.47
CA ASP A 38 -6.59 -9.23 -3.70
C ASP A 38 -7.04 -9.93 -2.41
N THR A 39 -6.51 -9.52 -1.24
CA THR A 39 -6.84 -10.10 0.08
C THR A 39 -7.87 -9.29 0.88
N GLY A 40 -8.29 -8.13 0.38
CA GLY A 40 -9.15 -7.20 1.12
C GLY A 40 -8.49 -6.54 2.34
N GLN A 41 -7.15 -6.61 2.44
CA GLN A 41 -6.40 -5.94 3.50
C GLN A 41 -6.36 -4.44 3.26
N SER A 42 -6.67 -3.66 4.29
CA SER A 42 -6.66 -2.19 4.22
C SER A 42 -5.63 -1.61 5.19
N PRO A 43 -4.39 -1.33 4.73
CA PRO A 43 -3.34 -0.74 5.55
C PRO A 43 -3.73 0.66 6.03
N ASP A 44 -3.22 1.06 7.20
CA ASP A 44 -3.45 2.40 7.73
C ASP A 44 -2.89 3.49 6.78
N PRO A 45 -3.71 4.46 6.34
CA PRO A 45 -3.27 5.54 5.46
C PRO A 45 -2.15 6.40 6.06
N GLU A 46 -2.04 6.50 7.39
CA GLU A 46 -0.94 7.22 8.02
C GLU A 46 0.37 6.44 7.89
N GLN A 47 0.32 5.12 8.05
CA GLN A 47 1.50 4.26 7.92
C GLN A 47 1.95 4.09 6.47
N ILE A 48 1.02 3.97 5.52
CA ILE A 48 1.35 3.74 4.10
C ILE A 48 2.11 4.90 3.46
N SER A 49 1.99 6.10 4.03
CA SER A 49 2.76 7.28 3.60
C SER A 49 4.24 7.20 3.98
N ASN A 50 4.63 6.27 4.86
CA ASN A 50 6.00 6.07 5.30
C ASN A 50 6.75 5.12 4.35
N LEU A 51 7.84 5.61 3.77
CA LEU A 51 8.73 4.87 2.87
C LEU A 51 9.26 3.54 3.44
N SER A 52 9.44 3.45 4.76
CA SER A 52 9.98 2.25 5.40
C SER A 52 8.91 1.24 5.79
N PHE A 53 7.62 1.58 5.68
CA PHE A 53 6.52 0.69 6.01
C PHE A 53 6.23 -0.28 4.87
N SER A 54 5.98 -1.54 5.20
CA SER A 54 5.42 -2.53 4.28
C SER A 54 4.10 -3.07 4.86
N PRO A 55 3.00 -3.08 4.09
CA PRO A 55 1.72 -3.60 4.55
C PRO A 55 1.66 -5.13 4.59
N ILE A 56 2.61 -5.83 3.96
CA ILE A 56 2.61 -7.30 3.85
C ILE A 56 3.44 -7.94 4.97
N ASP A 57 4.56 -7.33 5.36
CA ASP A 57 5.39 -7.80 6.48
C ASP A 57 4.81 -7.44 7.86
N SER A 58 3.91 -6.46 7.88
CA SER A 58 3.10 -6.13 9.06
C SER A 58 2.04 -7.22 9.21
N GLY A 59 2.44 -8.39 9.73
CA GLY A 59 1.58 -9.54 9.97
C GLY A 59 0.23 -9.07 10.51
N GLY A 60 -0.76 -9.06 9.61
CA GLY A 60 -2.08 -8.57 9.91
C GLY A 60 -2.57 -9.33 11.13
N ALA A 61 -2.85 -8.61 12.20
CA ALA A 61 -3.72 -9.07 13.26
C ALA A 61 -4.97 -9.62 12.56
N ARG A 62 -5.02 -10.95 12.43
CA ARG A 62 -6.24 -11.66 12.09
C ARG A 62 -7.21 -11.30 13.21
N SER A 63 -8.15 -10.41 12.92
CA SER A 63 -9.38 -10.30 13.69
C SER A 63 -10.36 -11.32 13.13
#